data_AF-A0A2W7N184-F1
#
_entry.id   AF-A0A2W7N184-F1
#
_cell.length_a   1.000
_cell.length_b   1.000
_cell.length_c   1.000
_cell.angle_alpha   90.00
_cell.angle_beta   90.00
_cell.angle_gamma   90.00
#
_symmetry.space_group_name_H-M   'P 1'
#
loop_
_entity.id
_entity.type
_entity.pdbx_description
1 polymer ?
#
loop_
_entity_poly.entity_id
_entity_poly.type
_entity_poly.pdbx_seq_one_letter_code
_entity_poly.pdbx_strand_id
1 'polypeptide(L)'
;MMEYTLDFERIKDFVTDKNDKYSFERRKYVRVLPLPSRTTGDRAEYKEGFSTVTAALLRLIGGEALVFSQQSSFYEEILEAGEFDTDETKEVFKEFLQAELGEVDRDHVNTIQNIKYIEQPSSKAEVKGQTQIIEFFYDIYIRDQHEEIEQIINQLQSKGLMQEILSGHVEKSSLKLKQKYRVLFTSYQKLFKEDLRALAKNPGFFIGNIDEFFSHYTFIALTQIILQTNKFSRFESNNLQSLPFMMNNEQASTWRISYKEGYKRLEEQVESFYAHEHLLNILALNTFTDDENLYYHDYKAVLEQAGEDAKRCYIESLYKWVNTVYCSYKNLEPQVQYEGQDLDAAYKYMYEMICKGLSKEHFSRFPQGYTVFMKRFYRKNGGQLGTILSLNLKQLLLFVAVSVGDNLRIELNELWRQLELRGIAFDDNSKMTVVAMLDKLNYIDKKSDSGDAQYVKSIL
;
A
#
# COMPACT_ATOMS: atom_id res chain seq x y z
N MET A 1 -34.31 10.89 -21.87
CA MET A 1 -33.21 11.56 -21.14
C MET A 1 -32.69 10.55 -20.14
N MET A 2 -31.37 10.41 -20.03
CA MET A 2 -30.78 9.56 -19.00
C MET A 2 -31.04 10.23 -17.65
N GLU A 3 -31.66 9.52 -16.70
CA GLU A 3 -31.83 10.02 -15.34
C GLU A 3 -30.49 9.90 -14.61
N TYR A 4 -30.09 10.95 -13.90
CA TYR A 4 -28.87 10.98 -13.09
C TYR A 4 -29.26 10.82 -11.63
N THR A 5 -29.48 9.59 -11.19
CA THR A 5 -29.91 9.28 -9.83
C THR A 5 -29.19 8.04 -9.31
N LEU A 6 -29.25 7.82 -8.00
CA LEU A 6 -28.98 6.50 -7.43
C LEU A 6 -30.01 5.47 -7.89
N ASP A 7 -29.58 4.24 -8.11
CA ASP A 7 -30.46 3.11 -8.40
C ASP A 7 -30.90 2.45 -7.09
N PHE A 8 -32.08 2.86 -6.58
CA PHE A 8 -32.56 2.44 -5.26
C PHE A 8 -32.82 0.94 -5.17
N GLU A 9 -33.25 0.29 -6.25
CA GLU A 9 -33.51 -1.15 -6.27
C GLU A 9 -32.19 -1.92 -6.18
N ARG A 10 -31.20 -1.57 -7.01
CA ARG A 10 -29.86 -2.17 -6.91
C ARG A 10 -29.20 -1.91 -5.57
N ILE A 11 -29.40 -0.72 -4.99
CA ILE A 11 -28.89 -0.40 -3.65
C ILE A 11 -29.55 -1.29 -2.61
N LYS A 12 -30.88 -1.44 -2.65
CA LYS A 12 -31.60 -2.31 -1.71
C LYS A 12 -31.02 -3.72 -1.74
N ASP A 13 -30.88 -4.32 -2.91
CA ASP A 13 -30.28 -5.66 -3.08
C ASP A 13 -28.83 -5.75 -2.56
N PHE A 14 -28.09 -4.65 -2.57
CA PHE A 14 -26.73 -4.60 -2.04
C PHE A 14 -26.67 -4.44 -0.52
N VAL A 15 -27.54 -3.61 0.05
CA VAL A 15 -27.48 -3.25 1.48
C VAL A 15 -28.36 -4.14 2.35
N THR A 16 -29.15 -5.06 1.80
CA THR A 16 -29.98 -5.99 2.59
C THR A 16 -29.42 -7.41 2.58
N ASP A 17 -29.44 -8.07 3.74
CA ASP A 17 -29.17 -9.51 3.84
C ASP A 17 -30.40 -10.36 3.45
N LYS A 18 -30.27 -11.69 3.53
CA LYS A 18 -31.36 -12.63 3.22
C LYS A 18 -32.61 -12.46 4.09
N ASN A 19 -32.52 -11.72 5.19
CA ASN A 19 -33.60 -11.45 6.14
C ASN A 19 -34.08 -9.99 6.08
N ASP A 20 -33.75 -9.25 5.02
CA ASP A 20 -34.07 -7.82 4.84
C ASP A 20 -33.47 -6.94 5.95
N LYS A 21 -32.34 -7.35 6.55
CA LYS A 21 -31.59 -6.52 7.50
C LYS A 21 -30.50 -5.74 6.80
N TYR A 22 -30.31 -4.49 7.20
CA TYR A 22 -29.27 -3.64 6.65
C TYR A 22 -27.87 -4.18 6.98
N SER A 23 -27.13 -4.60 5.96
CA SER A 23 -25.73 -4.98 6.00
C SER A 23 -24.83 -3.86 5.50
N PHE A 24 -23.74 -3.61 6.21
CA PHE A 24 -22.72 -2.65 5.82
C PHE A 24 -21.69 -3.31 4.88
N GLU A 25 -22.14 -3.79 3.72
CA GLU A 25 -21.27 -4.47 2.75
C GLU A 25 -20.19 -3.53 2.18
N ARG A 26 -19.05 -4.10 1.81
CA ARG A 26 -17.90 -3.38 1.25
C ARG A 26 -17.21 -4.23 0.18
N ARG A 27 -16.48 -3.57 -0.74
CA ARG A 27 -15.60 -4.23 -1.74
C ARG A 27 -16.32 -5.09 -2.78
N LYS A 28 -17.54 -4.71 -3.16
CA LYS A 28 -18.28 -5.37 -4.24
C LYS A 28 -18.05 -4.67 -5.58
N TYR A 29 -18.45 -3.40 -5.66
CA TYR A 29 -18.32 -2.55 -6.85
C TYR A 29 -17.15 -1.59 -6.77
N VAL A 30 -16.78 -1.19 -5.54
CA VAL A 30 -15.62 -0.32 -5.29
C VAL A 30 -14.72 -0.95 -4.24
N ARG A 31 -13.45 -1.16 -4.60
CA ARG A 31 -12.40 -1.66 -3.71
C ARG A 31 -11.38 -0.55 -3.45
N VAL A 32 -11.38 -0.05 -2.22
CA VAL A 32 -10.57 1.12 -1.83
C VAL A 32 -9.26 0.69 -1.17
N LEU A 33 -9.33 0.01 -0.02
CA LEU A 33 -8.16 -0.49 0.70
C LEU A 33 -8.18 -2.02 0.75
N PRO A 34 -7.00 -2.68 0.85
CA PRO A 34 -6.83 -4.11 1.10
C PRO A 34 -6.90 -4.52 2.58
N LEU A 35 -7.42 -3.68 3.48
CA LEU A 35 -7.58 -3.96 4.91
C LEU A 35 -8.82 -4.81 5.33
N PRO A 36 -8.66 -5.98 5.97
CA PRO A 36 -9.80 -6.81 6.39
C PRO A 36 -10.66 -6.10 7.45
N SER A 37 -11.98 -6.35 7.45
CA SER A 37 -12.90 -5.85 8.50
C SER A 37 -12.97 -6.76 9.73
N ARG A 38 -12.65 -8.05 9.59
CA ARG A 38 -12.70 -9.02 10.68
C ARG A 38 -11.35 -9.10 11.41
N THR A 39 -11.39 -9.08 12.74
CA THR A 39 -10.20 -9.15 13.60
C THR A 39 -9.59 -10.56 13.60
N THR A 40 -10.41 -11.60 13.55
CA THR A 40 -9.98 -13.00 13.61
C THR A 40 -9.94 -13.63 12.22
N GLY A 41 -8.80 -14.23 11.87
CA GLY A 41 -8.67 -15.13 10.71
C GLY A 41 -8.26 -14.50 9.38
N ASP A 42 -8.26 -13.18 9.26
CA ASP A 42 -8.08 -12.49 7.96
C ASP A 42 -6.96 -11.45 7.93
N ARG A 43 -6.31 -11.17 9.08
CA ARG A 43 -5.31 -10.10 9.22
C ARG A 43 -3.90 -10.65 9.32
N ALA A 44 -3.02 -10.08 8.51
CA ALA A 44 -1.58 -10.26 8.63
C ALA A 44 -1.01 -9.42 9.78
N GLU A 45 -0.22 -10.06 10.64
CA GLU A 45 0.52 -9.45 11.73
C GLU A 45 1.94 -9.06 11.33
N TYR A 46 2.44 -9.57 10.20
CA TYR A 46 3.79 -9.30 9.66
C TYR A 46 4.89 -9.58 10.69
N LYS A 47 4.69 -10.59 11.55
CA LYS A 47 5.64 -10.97 12.63
C LYS A 47 7.04 -11.21 12.11
N GLU A 48 7.12 -11.66 10.88
CA GLU A 48 8.35 -12.07 10.23
C GLU A 48 8.82 -11.06 9.15
N GLY A 49 8.26 -9.84 9.17
CA GLY A 49 8.60 -8.78 8.24
C GLY A 49 7.75 -8.77 6.96
N PHE A 50 8.30 -8.19 5.90
CA PHE A 50 7.63 -8.02 4.60
C PHE A 50 8.14 -9.01 3.54
N SER A 51 9.17 -9.79 3.86
CA SER A 51 9.87 -10.70 2.96
C SER A 51 8.98 -11.69 2.21
N THR A 52 7.96 -12.24 2.88
CA THR A 52 7.00 -13.16 2.25
C THR A 52 6.13 -12.47 1.21
N VAL A 53 5.78 -11.20 1.43
CA VAL A 53 5.07 -10.36 0.45
C VAL A 53 5.98 -10.02 -0.71
N THR A 54 7.22 -9.62 -0.44
CA THR A 54 8.25 -9.36 -1.45
C THR A 54 8.49 -10.57 -2.34
N ALA A 55 8.68 -11.75 -1.74
CA ALA A 55 8.86 -13.01 -2.44
C ALA A 55 7.71 -13.29 -3.40
N ALA A 56 6.47 -13.18 -2.92
CA ALA A 56 5.28 -13.39 -3.74
C ALA A 56 5.17 -12.36 -4.88
N LEU A 57 5.53 -11.10 -4.64
CA LEU A 57 5.55 -10.07 -5.69
C LEU A 57 6.61 -10.36 -6.77
N LEU A 58 7.81 -10.78 -6.37
CA LEU A 58 8.88 -11.15 -7.31
C LEU A 58 8.51 -12.39 -8.15
N ARG A 59 7.81 -13.36 -7.56
CA ARG A 59 7.23 -14.50 -8.31
C ARG A 59 6.20 -14.03 -9.34
N LEU A 60 5.25 -13.19 -8.92
CA LEU A 60 4.25 -12.65 -9.83
C LEU A 60 4.85 -11.86 -11.00
N ILE A 61 5.90 -11.07 -10.75
CA ILE A 61 6.65 -10.35 -11.79
C ILE A 61 7.30 -11.35 -12.77
N GLY A 62 7.79 -12.49 -12.29
CA GLY A 62 8.37 -13.54 -13.12
C GLY A 62 7.35 -14.49 -13.76
N GLY A 63 6.05 -14.27 -13.61
CA GLY A 63 5.01 -15.17 -14.10
C GLY A 63 4.92 -16.51 -13.34
N GLU A 64 5.48 -16.58 -12.14
CA GLU A 64 5.51 -17.75 -11.27
C GLU A 64 4.31 -17.77 -10.31
N ALA A 65 4.01 -18.93 -9.73
CA ALA A 65 2.94 -19.09 -8.75
C ALA A 65 3.12 -18.17 -7.53
N LEU A 66 2.01 -17.64 -7.01
CA LEU A 66 2.00 -16.76 -5.82
C LEU A 66 2.55 -17.48 -4.57
N VAL A 67 2.22 -18.77 -4.46
CA VAL A 67 2.53 -19.63 -3.34
C VAL A 67 3.77 -20.44 -3.66
N PHE A 68 4.72 -20.45 -2.74
CA PHE A 68 5.81 -21.41 -2.74
C PHE A 68 5.74 -22.19 -1.43
N SER A 69 5.79 -23.51 -1.54
CA SER A 69 5.94 -24.43 -0.41
C SER A 69 7.07 -25.39 -0.75
N GLN A 70 8.06 -25.55 0.13
CA GLN A 70 9.05 -26.62 0.00
C GLN A 70 8.38 -27.95 0.33
N GLN A 71 7.56 -28.48 -0.59
CA GLN A 71 7.13 -29.87 -0.47
C GLN A 71 8.33 -30.77 -0.81
N SER A 72 8.41 -31.94 -0.18
CA SER A 72 9.43 -32.96 -0.47
C SER A 72 9.51 -33.30 -1.97
N SER A 73 8.42 -33.11 -2.71
CA SER A 73 8.38 -33.27 -4.17
C SER A 73 9.25 -32.27 -4.94
N PHE A 74 9.50 -31.05 -4.46
CA PHE A 74 10.28 -30.06 -5.21
C PHE A 74 11.75 -30.48 -5.39
N TYR A 75 12.37 -30.94 -4.30
CA TYR A 75 13.72 -31.49 -4.36
C TYR A 75 13.75 -32.81 -5.14
N GLU A 76 12.74 -33.67 -4.94
CA GLU A 76 12.63 -34.93 -5.67
C GLU A 76 12.50 -34.71 -7.18
N GLU A 77 11.70 -33.74 -7.63
CA GLU A 77 11.55 -33.37 -9.05
C GLU A 77 12.88 -32.91 -9.66
N ILE A 78 13.63 -32.05 -8.96
CA ILE A 78 14.97 -31.61 -9.40
C ILE A 78 15.93 -32.80 -9.48
N LEU A 79 15.89 -33.69 -8.48
CA LEU A 79 16.75 -34.87 -8.38
C LEU A 79 16.36 -36.00 -9.35
N GLU A 80 15.10 -36.05 -9.80
CA GLU A 80 14.63 -36.98 -10.84
C GLU A 80 14.95 -36.47 -12.25
N ALA A 81 14.99 -35.16 -12.45
CA ALA A 81 15.36 -34.54 -13.72
C ALA A 81 16.89 -34.61 -14.00
N GLY A 82 17.72 -34.79 -12.98
CA GLY A 82 19.18 -34.85 -13.09
C GLY A 82 19.72 -36.25 -13.37
N GLU A 83 20.79 -36.32 -14.18
CA GLU A 83 21.62 -37.53 -14.31
C GLU A 83 22.75 -37.48 -13.29
N PHE A 84 22.90 -38.55 -12.48
CA PHE A 84 23.90 -38.66 -11.42
C PHE A 84 24.74 -39.93 -11.62
N ASP A 85 26.05 -39.82 -11.36
CA ASP A 85 26.97 -40.94 -11.51
C ASP A 85 26.72 -42.04 -10.47
N THR A 86 26.35 -41.66 -9.25
CA THR A 86 26.04 -42.57 -8.13
C THR A 86 24.90 -42.04 -7.23
N ASP A 87 24.25 -42.94 -6.48
CA ASP A 87 23.28 -42.55 -5.45
C ASP A 87 23.88 -41.61 -4.39
N GLU A 88 25.18 -41.76 -4.10
CA GLU A 88 25.91 -40.88 -3.17
C GLU A 88 26.03 -39.46 -3.71
N THR A 89 26.35 -39.28 -5.01
CA THR A 89 26.40 -37.94 -5.63
C THR A 89 25.03 -37.27 -5.67
N LYS A 90 23.96 -38.06 -5.83
CA LYS A 90 22.58 -37.59 -5.77
C LYS A 90 22.22 -37.08 -4.37
N GLU A 91 22.57 -37.82 -3.32
CA GLU A 91 22.33 -37.37 -1.93
C GLU A 91 23.21 -36.17 -1.55
N VAL A 92 24.47 -36.09 -1.98
CA VAL A 92 25.31 -34.91 -1.76
C VAL A 92 24.72 -33.66 -2.44
N PHE A 93 24.20 -33.80 -3.66
CA PHE A 93 23.55 -32.68 -4.35
C PHE A 93 22.24 -32.26 -3.68
N LYS A 94 21.48 -33.21 -3.13
CA LYS A 94 20.29 -32.93 -2.33
C LYS A 94 20.64 -32.14 -1.06
N GLU A 95 21.69 -32.53 -0.33
CA GLU A 95 22.19 -31.79 0.83
C GLU A 95 22.64 -30.37 0.43
N PHE A 96 23.32 -30.24 -0.72
CA PHE A 96 23.71 -28.93 -1.26
C PHE A 96 22.49 -28.06 -1.60
N LEU A 97 21.47 -28.60 -2.28
CA LEU A 97 20.23 -27.88 -2.57
C LEU A 97 19.52 -27.45 -1.29
N GLN A 98 19.45 -28.34 -0.29
CA GLN A 98 18.87 -28.04 1.01
C GLN A 98 19.68 -26.99 1.78
N ALA A 99 21.00 -26.93 1.63
CA ALA A 99 21.82 -25.88 2.21
C ALA A 99 21.60 -24.54 1.50
N GLU A 100 21.65 -24.50 0.16
CA GLU A 100 21.44 -23.28 -0.63
C GLU A 100 20.02 -22.69 -0.49
N LEU A 101 19.00 -23.55 -0.37
CA LEU A 101 17.60 -23.14 -0.19
C LEU A 101 17.19 -23.04 1.29
N GLY A 102 17.86 -23.75 2.19
CA GLY A 102 17.60 -23.77 3.63
C GLY A 102 18.35 -22.70 4.40
N GLU A 103 19.48 -22.20 3.90
CA GLU A 103 20.10 -20.95 4.38
C GLU A 103 19.40 -19.69 3.87
N VAL A 104 18.35 -19.82 3.06
CA VAL A 104 17.36 -18.75 2.81
C VAL A 104 16.48 -18.58 4.06
N ASP A 105 17.10 -18.51 5.23
CA ASP A 105 16.50 -17.87 6.38
C ASP A 105 16.63 -16.36 6.17
N ARG A 106 15.65 -15.60 6.68
CA ARG A 106 15.43 -14.17 6.35
C ARG A 106 16.67 -13.26 6.39
N ASP A 107 17.71 -13.68 7.11
CA ASP A 107 18.89 -12.89 7.41
C ASP A 107 20.09 -13.14 6.45
N HIS A 108 20.04 -14.14 5.55
CA HIS A 108 21.17 -14.53 4.68
C HIS A 108 20.81 -14.65 3.18
N VAL A 109 19.95 -13.76 2.68
CA VAL A 109 19.65 -13.71 1.24
C VAL A 109 20.75 -12.96 0.49
N ASN A 110 21.53 -13.68 -0.33
CA ASN A 110 22.60 -13.10 -1.15
C ASN A 110 22.22 -12.87 -2.63
N THR A 111 21.06 -13.38 -3.07
CA THR A 111 20.57 -13.23 -4.45
C THR A 111 19.06 -12.99 -4.48
N ILE A 112 18.54 -12.37 -5.54
CA ILE A 112 17.10 -12.18 -5.73
C ILE A 112 16.34 -13.50 -5.85
N GLN A 113 17.00 -14.54 -6.36
CA GLN A 113 16.39 -15.86 -6.50
C GLN A 113 16.08 -16.46 -5.13
N ASN A 114 16.99 -16.33 -4.18
CA ASN A 114 16.75 -16.79 -2.81
C ASN A 114 15.50 -16.13 -2.23
N ILE A 115 15.25 -14.84 -2.50
CA ILE A 115 14.02 -14.14 -2.05
C ILE A 115 12.76 -14.83 -2.61
N LYS A 116 12.77 -15.25 -3.88
CA LYS A 116 11.66 -15.97 -4.51
C LYS A 116 11.40 -17.36 -3.90
N TYR A 117 12.26 -17.90 -3.05
CA TYR A 117 12.06 -19.20 -2.41
C TYR A 117 11.68 -19.11 -0.93
N ILE A 118 11.41 -17.90 -0.41
CA ILE A 118 10.90 -17.71 0.94
C ILE A 118 9.52 -18.35 1.07
N GLU A 119 9.40 -19.29 2.00
CA GLU A 119 8.17 -20.04 2.22
C GLU A 119 6.99 -19.17 2.65
N GLN A 120 5.78 -19.68 2.39
CA GLN A 120 4.60 -19.04 2.92
C GLN A 120 4.50 -19.18 4.45
N PRO A 121 3.91 -18.18 5.12
CA PRO A 121 3.60 -18.29 6.54
C PRO A 121 2.72 -19.51 6.83
N SER A 122 2.98 -20.18 7.94
CA SER A 122 2.16 -21.31 8.42
C SER A 122 0.72 -20.90 8.81
N SER A 123 0.52 -19.62 9.17
CA SER A 123 -0.77 -19.08 9.57
C SER A 123 -1.65 -18.74 8.36
N LYS A 124 -2.82 -19.40 8.25
CA LYS A 124 -3.83 -19.09 7.22
C LYS A 124 -4.27 -17.62 7.24
N ALA A 125 -4.34 -17.00 8.42
CA ALA A 125 -4.72 -15.60 8.56
C ALA A 125 -3.65 -14.66 8.00
N GLU A 126 -2.38 -15.00 8.23
CA GLU A 126 -1.24 -14.28 7.68
C GLU A 126 -1.25 -14.35 6.16
N VAL A 127 -1.38 -15.57 5.59
CA VAL A 127 -1.45 -15.79 4.14
C VAL A 127 -2.58 -14.98 3.52
N LYS A 128 -3.79 -15.01 4.09
CA LYS A 128 -4.96 -14.28 3.55
C LYS A 128 -4.79 -12.76 3.64
N GLY A 129 -4.22 -12.26 4.73
CA GLY A 129 -3.95 -10.83 4.91
C GLY A 129 -2.87 -10.33 3.94
N GLN A 130 -1.77 -11.07 3.81
CA GLN A 130 -0.67 -10.76 2.91
C GLN A 130 -1.11 -10.83 1.44
N THR A 131 -1.93 -11.82 1.07
CA THR A 131 -2.48 -11.93 -0.30
C THR A 131 -3.25 -10.67 -0.71
N GLN A 132 -4.04 -10.09 0.20
CA GLN A 132 -4.75 -8.83 -0.10
C GLN A 132 -3.78 -7.66 -0.35
N ILE A 133 -2.67 -7.59 0.37
CA ILE A 133 -1.62 -6.59 0.12
C ILE A 133 -0.90 -6.86 -1.20
N ILE A 134 -0.59 -8.12 -1.51
CA ILE A 134 0.08 -8.50 -2.75
C ILE A 134 -0.77 -8.10 -3.96
N GLU A 135 -2.06 -8.44 -3.96
CA GLU A 135 -2.98 -8.05 -5.04
C GLU A 135 -3.08 -6.53 -5.18
N PHE A 136 -3.16 -5.81 -4.05
CA PHE A 136 -3.18 -4.35 -4.06
C PHE A 136 -1.90 -3.75 -4.63
N PHE A 137 -0.75 -4.19 -4.15
CA PHE A 137 0.54 -3.68 -4.63
C PHE A 137 0.72 -3.98 -6.13
N TYR A 138 0.39 -5.20 -6.55
CA TYR A 138 0.49 -5.59 -7.95
C TYR A 138 -0.40 -4.72 -8.84
N ASP A 139 -1.66 -4.49 -8.47
CA ASP A 139 -2.56 -3.63 -9.24
C ASP A 139 -2.11 -2.16 -9.27
N ILE A 140 -1.55 -1.63 -8.17
CA ILE A 140 -1.15 -0.22 -8.09
C ILE A 140 0.18 0.05 -8.81
N TYR A 141 1.15 -0.85 -8.71
CA TYR A 141 2.52 -0.58 -9.14
C TYR A 141 3.02 -1.43 -10.31
N ILE A 142 2.53 -2.67 -10.45
CA ILE A 142 3.14 -3.65 -11.36
C ILE A 142 2.31 -3.84 -12.62
N ARG A 143 0.99 -4.05 -12.51
CA ARG A 143 0.11 -4.48 -13.61
C ARG A 143 0.28 -3.67 -14.90
N ASP A 144 0.19 -2.35 -14.79
CA ASP A 144 0.23 -1.45 -15.97
C ASP A 144 1.64 -1.25 -16.55
N GLN A 145 2.68 -1.69 -15.83
CA GLN A 145 4.09 -1.49 -16.18
C GLN A 145 4.88 -2.80 -16.07
N HIS A 146 4.20 -3.94 -16.22
CA HIS A 146 4.73 -5.27 -15.90
C HIS A 146 6.00 -5.57 -16.69
N GLU A 147 5.96 -5.39 -18.01
CA GLU A 147 7.08 -5.69 -18.90
C GLU A 147 8.35 -4.92 -18.53
N GLU A 148 8.22 -3.63 -18.20
CA GLU A 148 9.36 -2.80 -17.79
C GLU A 148 9.93 -3.23 -16.43
N ILE A 149 9.05 -3.54 -15.47
CA ILE A 149 9.47 -3.99 -14.14
C ILE A 149 10.13 -5.37 -14.23
N GLU A 150 9.55 -6.28 -15.00
CA GLU A 150 10.12 -7.60 -15.26
C GLU A 150 11.52 -7.48 -15.88
N GLN A 151 11.71 -6.59 -16.87
CA GLN A 151 13.03 -6.32 -17.43
C GLN A 151 14.04 -5.82 -16.39
N ILE A 152 13.62 -4.91 -15.49
CA ILE A 152 14.48 -4.40 -14.41
C ILE A 152 14.89 -5.54 -13.47
N ILE A 153 13.93 -6.39 -13.06
CA ILE A 153 14.20 -7.50 -12.14
C ILE A 153 15.07 -8.59 -12.82
N ASN A 154 14.85 -8.86 -14.11
CA ASN A 154 15.63 -9.85 -14.84
C ASN A 154 17.10 -9.43 -15.03
N GLN A 155 17.42 -8.13 -15.06
CA GLN A 155 18.81 -7.65 -15.09
C GLN A 155 19.59 -7.99 -13.82
N LEU A 156 18.89 -8.17 -12.69
CA LEU A 156 19.47 -8.49 -11.40
C LEU A 156 19.68 -10.00 -11.18
N GLN A 157 19.12 -10.84 -12.05
CA GLN A 157 19.26 -12.29 -11.92
C GLN A 157 20.65 -12.75 -12.37
N SER A 158 21.34 -13.50 -11.51
CA SER A 158 22.65 -14.07 -11.80
C SER A 158 22.52 -15.25 -12.76
N LYS A 159 23.07 -15.13 -13.98
CA LYS A 159 23.17 -16.24 -14.94
C LYS A 159 24.08 -17.34 -14.39
N GLY A 160 23.51 -18.29 -13.66
CA GLY A 160 24.23 -19.43 -13.08
C GLY A 160 23.41 -20.71 -13.22
N LEU A 161 24.09 -21.86 -13.23
CA LEU A 161 23.47 -23.18 -13.40
C LEU A 161 22.33 -23.42 -12.38
N MET A 162 22.52 -22.99 -11.14
CA MET A 162 21.49 -23.10 -10.09
C MET A 162 20.21 -22.34 -10.42
N GLN A 163 20.32 -21.17 -11.08
CA GLN A 163 19.14 -20.46 -11.55
C GLN A 163 18.38 -21.28 -12.58
N GLU A 164 19.07 -21.84 -13.56
CA GLU A 164 18.45 -22.61 -14.65
C GLU A 164 17.74 -23.83 -14.08
N ILE A 165 18.37 -24.52 -13.14
CA ILE A 165 17.77 -25.65 -12.42
C ILE A 165 16.53 -25.18 -11.66
N LEU A 166 16.63 -24.16 -10.80
CA LEU A 166 15.51 -23.76 -9.95
C LEU A 166 14.34 -23.20 -10.77
N SER A 167 14.61 -22.34 -11.76
CA SER A 167 13.58 -21.71 -12.62
C SER A 167 12.85 -22.71 -13.52
N GLY A 168 13.50 -23.81 -13.92
CA GLY A 168 12.87 -24.90 -14.67
C GLY A 168 11.82 -25.69 -13.88
N HIS A 169 11.90 -25.65 -12.54
CA HIS A 169 11.06 -26.44 -11.63
C HIS A 169 10.10 -25.58 -10.79
N VAL A 170 10.04 -24.26 -11.01
CA VAL A 170 9.02 -23.42 -10.38
C VAL A 170 7.70 -23.57 -11.13
N GLU A 171 6.61 -23.82 -10.38
CA GLU A 171 5.27 -23.79 -10.95
C GLU A 171 4.97 -22.45 -11.62
N LYS A 172 4.71 -22.49 -12.93
CA LYS A 172 4.24 -21.32 -13.67
C LYS A 172 2.83 -20.94 -13.22
N SER A 173 2.58 -19.65 -13.07
CA SER A 173 1.25 -19.18 -12.72
C SER A 173 0.27 -19.45 -13.85
N SER A 174 -0.78 -20.21 -13.56
CA SER A 174 -1.97 -20.34 -14.43
C SER A 174 -2.99 -19.23 -14.16
N LEU A 175 -2.79 -18.41 -13.13
CA LEU A 175 -3.78 -17.47 -12.61
C LEU A 175 -3.57 -16.07 -13.20
N LYS A 176 -4.47 -15.66 -14.10
CA LYS A 176 -4.64 -14.24 -14.43
C LYS A 176 -5.36 -13.55 -13.28
N LEU A 177 -4.63 -12.83 -12.44
CA LEU A 177 -5.22 -11.99 -11.40
C LEU A 177 -6.13 -10.94 -12.05
N LYS A 178 -7.44 -10.97 -11.76
CA LYS A 178 -8.37 -9.90 -12.16
C LYS A 178 -7.98 -8.62 -11.42
N GLN A 179 -7.91 -7.50 -12.14
CA GLN A 179 -7.68 -6.19 -11.53
C GLN A 179 -8.80 -5.87 -10.54
N LYS A 180 -8.42 -5.53 -9.32
CA LYS A 180 -9.30 -5.22 -8.19
C LYS A 180 -9.19 -3.76 -7.82
N TYR A 181 -8.01 -3.18 -7.90
CA TYR A 181 -7.74 -1.79 -7.49
C TYR A 181 -7.35 -0.93 -8.68
N ARG A 182 -7.77 0.34 -8.64
CA ARG A 182 -7.44 1.36 -9.63
C ARG A 182 -6.21 2.15 -9.20
N VAL A 183 -5.35 2.49 -10.15
CA VAL A 183 -4.23 3.41 -9.94
C VAL A 183 -4.76 4.83 -9.76
N LEU A 184 -4.56 5.41 -8.57
CA LEU A 184 -5.04 6.76 -8.23
C LEU A 184 -3.96 7.84 -8.32
N PHE A 185 -2.68 7.46 -8.17
CA PHE A 185 -1.55 8.39 -8.10
C PHE A 185 -0.54 8.05 -9.20
N THR A 186 -0.86 8.36 -10.46
CA THR A 186 -0.04 7.97 -11.62
C THR A 186 1.40 8.49 -11.55
N SER A 187 1.60 9.71 -11.06
CA SER A 187 2.95 10.27 -10.86
C SER A 187 3.76 9.46 -9.84
N TYR A 188 3.10 8.98 -8.79
CA TYR A 188 3.75 8.16 -7.76
C TYR A 188 4.05 6.74 -8.24
N GLN A 189 3.18 6.16 -9.08
CA GLN A 189 3.44 4.88 -9.77
C GLN A 189 4.68 4.98 -10.68
N LYS A 190 4.83 6.08 -11.42
CA LYS A 190 6.02 6.32 -12.25
C LYS A 190 7.29 6.47 -11.40
N LEU A 191 7.21 7.22 -10.30
CA LEU A 191 8.32 7.39 -9.35
C LEU A 191 8.77 6.04 -8.76
N PHE A 192 7.83 5.15 -8.41
CA PHE A 192 8.15 3.80 -7.96
C PHE A 192 9.03 3.04 -8.96
N LYS A 193 8.65 3.06 -10.24
CA LYS A 193 9.41 2.37 -11.30
C LYS A 193 10.80 3.00 -11.49
N GLU A 194 10.90 4.32 -11.43
CA GLU A 194 12.18 5.04 -11.54
C GLU A 194 13.11 4.70 -10.37
N ASP A 195 12.60 4.68 -9.14
CA ASP A 195 13.35 4.28 -7.96
C ASP A 195 13.78 2.82 -8.02
N LEU A 196 12.88 1.92 -8.46
CA LEU A 196 13.20 0.51 -8.64
C LEU A 196 14.35 0.33 -9.63
N ARG A 197 14.32 1.07 -10.75
CA ARG A 197 15.39 1.08 -11.75
C ARG A 197 16.71 1.62 -11.18
N ALA A 198 16.66 2.65 -10.34
CA ALA A 198 17.86 3.19 -9.69
C ALA A 198 18.46 2.16 -8.72
N LEU A 199 17.64 1.53 -7.88
CA LEU A 199 18.07 0.48 -6.95
C LEU A 199 18.68 -0.71 -7.69
N ALA A 200 18.10 -1.10 -8.82
CA ALA A 200 18.56 -2.25 -9.60
C ALA A 200 20.00 -2.09 -10.14
N LYS A 201 20.56 -0.88 -10.16
CA LYS A 201 21.96 -0.65 -10.58
C LYS A 201 22.98 -1.14 -9.57
N ASN A 202 22.58 -1.31 -8.32
CA ASN A 202 23.41 -1.85 -7.25
C ASN A 202 22.74 -3.08 -6.63
N PRO A 203 22.99 -4.29 -7.18
CA PRO A 203 22.30 -5.52 -6.77
C PRO A 203 22.42 -5.83 -5.28
N GLY A 204 23.60 -5.60 -4.68
CA GLY A 204 23.82 -5.83 -3.25
C GLY A 204 22.97 -4.90 -2.38
N PHE A 205 22.92 -3.60 -2.73
CA PHE A 205 22.07 -2.65 -2.04
C PHE A 205 20.57 -2.94 -2.25
N PHE A 206 20.18 -3.35 -3.46
CA PHE A 206 18.81 -3.75 -3.78
C PHE A 206 18.34 -4.90 -2.88
N ILE A 207 19.09 -6.00 -2.84
CA ILE A 207 18.73 -7.22 -2.10
C ILE A 207 18.55 -6.90 -0.61
N GLY A 208 19.45 -6.08 -0.05
CA GLY A 208 19.38 -5.69 1.36
C GLY A 208 18.21 -4.76 1.72
N ASN A 209 17.54 -4.11 0.75
CA ASN A 209 16.55 -3.05 1.02
C ASN A 209 15.20 -3.22 0.30
N ILE A 210 15.01 -4.27 -0.49
CA ILE A 210 13.79 -4.44 -1.30
C ILE A 210 12.51 -4.58 -0.44
N ASP A 211 12.62 -5.19 0.74
CA ASP A 211 11.52 -5.31 1.70
C ASP A 211 11.08 -3.93 2.24
N GLU A 212 12.04 -3.10 2.66
CA GLU A 212 11.77 -1.73 3.09
C GLU A 212 11.21 -0.90 1.94
N PHE A 213 11.72 -1.09 0.72
CA PHE A 213 11.26 -0.38 -0.46
C PHE A 213 9.78 -0.69 -0.76
N PHE A 214 9.41 -1.97 -0.87
CA PHE A 214 8.02 -2.36 -1.15
C PHE A 214 7.08 -2.03 0.01
N SER A 215 7.50 -2.24 1.26
CA SER A 215 6.66 -1.92 2.42
C SER A 215 6.41 -0.41 2.54
N HIS A 216 7.36 0.45 2.16
CA HIS A 216 7.17 1.91 2.12
C HIS A 216 6.22 2.37 1.05
N TYR A 217 6.41 1.92 -0.20
CA TYR A 217 5.47 2.27 -1.28
C TYR A 217 4.06 1.73 -0.99
N THR A 218 3.94 0.57 -0.35
CA THR A 218 2.66 0.07 0.18
C THR A 218 2.08 1.02 1.22
N PHE A 219 2.87 1.40 2.23
CA PHE A 219 2.44 2.27 3.31
C PHE A 219 1.92 3.61 2.79
N ILE A 220 2.72 4.30 1.97
CA ILE A 220 2.37 5.61 1.42
C ILE A 220 1.12 5.52 0.55
N ALA A 221 0.98 4.50 -0.32
CA ALA A 221 -0.25 4.33 -1.09
C ALA A 221 -1.48 4.19 -0.18
N LEU A 222 -1.43 3.30 0.82
CA LEU A 222 -2.54 3.12 1.76
C LEU A 222 -2.89 4.44 2.47
N THR A 223 -1.87 5.12 3.00
CA THR A 223 -2.04 6.38 3.72
C THR A 223 -2.63 7.48 2.83
N GLN A 224 -2.13 7.63 1.61
CA GLN A 224 -2.57 8.68 0.69
C GLN A 224 -3.99 8.41 0.17
N ILE A 225 -4.36 7.15 -0.06
CA ILE A 225 -5.75 6.79 -0.36
C ILE A 225 -6.66 7.19 0.81
N ILE A 226 -6.27 6.91 2.06
CA ILE A 226 -7.04 7.30 3.24
C ILE A 226 -7.22 8.82 3.30
N LEU A 227 -6.10 9.56 3.29
CA LEU A 227 -6.09 11.01 3.44
C LEU A 227 -6.84 11.73 2.31
N GLN A 228 -6.72 11.26 1.05
CA GLN A 228 -7.37 11.89 -0.09
C GLN A 228 -8.85 11.51 -0.18
N THR A 229 -9.24 10.29 0.19
CA THR A 229 -10.67 9.89 0.19
C THR A 229 -11.47 10.66 1.24
N ASN A 230 -10.86 10.97 2.40
CA ASN A 230 -11.48 11.80 3.43
C ASN A 230 -11.73 13.27 2.98
N LYS A 231 -11.16 13.70 1.85
CA LYS A 231 -11.45 14.99 1.22
C LYS A 231 -12.64 14.95 0.25
N PHE A 232 -13.32 13.81 0.12
CA PHE A 232 -14.46 13.62 -0.77
C PHE A 232 -14.16 14.07 -2.20
N SER A 233 -14.93 15.02 -2.74
CA SER A 233 -14.81 15.51 -4.10
C SER A 233 -13.57 16.39 -4.33
N ARG A 234 -12.86 16.75 -3.25
CA ARG A 234 -11.59 17.51 -3.27
C ARG A 234 -10.36 16.59 -3.22
N PHE A 235 -10.54 15.31 -3.54
CA PHE A 235 -9.45 14.36 -3.73
C PHE A 235 -8.45 14.90 -4.76
N GLU A 236 -7.15 14.90 -4.43
CA GLU A 236 -6.08 15.26 -5.36
C GLU A 236 -5.22 14.06 -5.71
N SER A 237 -5.19 13.69 -6.99
CA SER A 237 -4.35 12.59 -7.52
C SER A 237 -2.92 13.00 -7.86
N ASN A 238 -2.68 14.31 -8.08
CA ASN A 238 -1.38 14.81 -8.53
C ASN A 238 -0.40 15.08 -7.39
N ASN A 239 -0.91 15.40 -6.19
CA ASN A 239 -0.10 15.80 -5.06
C ASN A 239 -0.38 14.90 -3.85
N LEU A 240 0.68 14.31 -3.31
CA LEU A 240 0.58 13.59 -2.03
C LEU A 240 0.45 14.60 -0.88
N GLN A 241 -0.34 14.28 0.13
CA GLN A 241 -0.40 15.07 1.34
C GLN A 241 0.87 14.87 2.16
N SER A 242 1.42 15.97 2.68
CA SER A 242 2.62 15.93 3.53
C SER A 242 2.41 15.02 4.73
N LEU A 243 3.33 14.08 4.94
CA LEU A 243 3.33 13.12 6.04
C LEU A 243 4.65 13.26 6.82
N PRO A 244 4.64 13.98 7.95
CA PRO A 244 5.86 14.26 8.69
C PRO A 244 6.27 13.07 9.56
N PHE A 245 7.50 12.61 9.37
CA PHE A 245 8.15 11.56 10.16
C PHE A 245 9.09 12.18 11.20
N MET A 246 9.41 11.40 12.24
CA MET A 246 10.56 11.63 13.11
C MET A 246 11.65 10.60 12.86
N MET A 247 12.87 10.86 13.31
CA MET A 247 13.89 9.81 13.36
C MET A 247 13.75 8.94 14.62
N ASN A 248 14.06 7.65 14.53
CA ASN A 248 13.92 6.71 15.64
C ASN A 248 14.73 7.10 16.89
N ASN A 249 15.90 7.69 16.73
CA ASN A 249 16.78 8.12 17.83
C ASN A 249 16.50 9.56 18.32
N GLU A 250 15.53 10.24 17.74
CA GLU A 250 15.21 11.63 18.07
C GLU A 250 14.41 11.74 19.38
N GLN A 251 14.34 12.90 20.03
CA GLN A 251 13.39 13.12 21.13
C GLN A 251 12.06 13.67 20.60
N ALA A 252 10.96 13.09 21.06
CA ALA A 252 9.61 13.51 20.67
C ALA A 252 9.02 14.53 21.64
N SER A 253 8.09 15.36 21.16
CA SER A 253 7.39 16.35 21.98
C SER A 253 6.02 16.68 21.39
N THR A 254 5.05 17.06 22.24
CA THR A 254 3.65 17.32 21.85
C THR A 254 3.46 18.53 20.94
N TRP A 255 4.36 19.51 21.01
CA TRP A 255 4.28 20.74 20.21
C TRP A 255 4.73 20.54 18.76
N ARG A 256 5.45 19.45 18.47
CA ARG A 256 6.04 19.19 17.16
C ARG A 256 4.99 18.84 16.12
N ILE A 257 5.20 19.32 14.90
CA ILE A 257 4.34 19.04 13.76
C ILE A 257 4.35 17.53 13.46
N SER A 258 5.52 16.88 13.49
CA SER A 258 5.61 15.42 13.27
C SER A 258 4.84 14.59 14.30
N TYR A 259 4.53 15.13 15.49
CA TYR A 259 3.67 14.45 16.46
C TYR A 259 2.18 14.61 16.11
N LYS A 260 1.74 15.84 15.85
CA LYS A 260 0.34 16.18 15.58
C LYS A 260 -0.13 15.66 14.21
N GLU A 261 0.67 15.92 13.18
CA GLU A 261 0.37 15.62 11.78
C GLU A 261 0.95 14.26 11.32
N GLY A 262 1.70 13.57 12.19
CA GLY A 262 2.18 12.21 11.97
C GLY A 262 1.13 11.16 12.33
N TYR A 263 1.48 10.21 13.20
CA TYR A 263 0.60 9.08 13.54
C TYR A 263 -0.75 9.53 14.13
N LYS A 264 -0.80 10.60 14.94
CA LYS A 264 -2.04 11.05 15.57
C LYS A 264 -3.11 11.40 14.52
N ARG A 265 -2.76 12.21 13.52
CA ARG A 265 -3.64 12.49 12.38
C ARG A 265 -4.05 11.20 11.67
N LEU A 266 -3.12 10.28 11.43
CA LEU A 266 -3.45 9.03 10.73
C LEU A 266 -4.46 8.16 11.48
N GLU A 267 -4.36 8.11 12.81
CA GLU A 267 -5.30 7.38 13.67
C GLU A 267 -6.72 7.95 13.57
N GLU A 268 -6.85 9.28 13.63
CA GLU A 268 -8.13 9.99 13.46
C GLU A 268 -8.72 9.78 12.05
N GLN A 269 -7.87 9.83 11.02
CA GLN A 269 -8.30 9.73 9.62
C GLN A 269 -8.75 8.31 9.21
N VAL A 270 -8.25 7.27 9.88
CA VAL A 270 -8.64 5.88 9.56
C VAL A 270 -9.85 5.40 10.37
N GLU A 271 -10.14 6.02 11.52
CA GLU A 271 -11.14 5.54 12.50
C GLU A 271 -12.51 5.25 11.86
N SER A 272 -13.00 6.19 11.05
CA SER A 272 -14.32 6.13 10.42
C SER A 272 -14.29 5.75 8.94
N PHE A 273 -13.13 5.31 8.43
CA PHE A 273 -12.93 5.07 7.00
C PHE A 273 -13.80 3.94 6.43
N TYR A 274 -14.29 3.04 7.29
CA TYR A 274 -15.27 2.03 6.91
C TYR A 274 -16.48 2.67 6.19
N ALA A 275 -16.98 3.80 6.68
CA ALA A 275 -18.13 4.49 6.12
C ALA A 275 -17.86 4.96 4.68
N HIS A 276 -16.64 5.41 4.37
CA HIS A 276 -16.28 5.77 3.00
C HIS A 276 -16.31 4.57 2.05
N GLU A 277 -15.79 3.41 2.46
CA GLU A 277 -15.84 2.22 1.60
C GLU A 277 -17.27 1.77 1.32
N HIS A 278 -18.12 1.79 2.35
CA HIS A 278 -19.53 1.44 2.19
C HIS A 278 -20.26 2.46 1.29
N LEU A 279 -20.06 3.75 1.55
CA LEU A 279 -20.66 4.83 0.77
C LEU A 279 -20.25 4.76 -0.71
N LEU A 280 -18.97 4.58 -1.02
CA LEU A 280 -18.53 4.48 -2.41
C LEU A 280 -19.16 3.28 -3.15
N ASN A 281 -19.43 2.16 -2.46
CA ASN A 281 -20.16 1.04 -3.06
C ASN A 281 -21.64 1.38 -3.30
N ILE A 282 -22.26 2.23 -2.48
CA ILE A 282 -23.61 2.76 -2.73
C ILE A 282 -23.59 3.69 -3.93
N LEU A 283 -22.63 4.61 -4.03
CA LEU A 283 -22.54 5.57 -5.14
C LEU A 283 -22.31 4.87 -6.50
N ALA A 284 -21.61 3.72 -6.50
CA ALA A 284 -21.43 2.90 -7.70
C ALA A 284 -22.73 2.28 -8.24
N LEU A 285 -23.81 2.32 -7.45
CA LEU A 285 -25.14 1.89 -7.84
C LEU A 285 -25.97 3.11 -8.23
N ASN A 286 -25.61 3.66 -9.39
CA ASN A 286 -26.29 4.79 -10.01
C ASN A 286 -26.81 4.40 -11.40
N THR A 287 -27.60 5.29 -12.00
CA THR A 287 -28.28 5.05 -13.29
C THR A 287 -27.51 5.59 -14.50
N PHE A 288 -26.33 6.20 -14.30
CA PHE A 288 -25.65 6.97 -15.34
C PHE A 288 -24.24 6.50 -15.70
N THR A 289 -23.63 5.61 -14.91
CA THR A 289 -22.37 4.94 -15.24
C THR A 289 -22.32 3.53 -14.68
N ASP A 290 -21.74 2.61 -15.44
CA ASP A 290 -21.44 1.24 -15.03
C ASP A 290 -19.95 1.04 -14.67
N ASP A 291 -19.16 2.12 -14.65
CA ASP A 291 -17.74 2.06 -14.31
C ASP A 291 -17.54 1.64 -12.85
N GLU A 292 -16.70 0.62 -12.64
CA GLU A 292 -16.31 0.16 -11.32
C GLU A 292 -15.16 1.02 -10.73
N ASN A 293 -14.99 0.96 -9.40
CA ASN A 293 -13.89 1.63 -8.70
C ASN A 293 -13.81 3.17 -8.87
N LEU A 294 -14.96 3.83 -9.04
CA LEU A 294 -15.06 5.30 -9.02
C LEU A 294 -15.07 5.87 -7.59
N TYR A 295 -14.44 7.03 -7.43
CA TYR A 295 -14.36 7.83 -6.21
C TYR A 295 -15.22 9.10 -6.33
N TYR A 296 -15.39 9.81 -5.22
CA TYR A 296 -16.21 11.03 -5.16
C TYR A 296 -15.89 12.07 -6.24
N HIS A 297 -14.60 12.26 -6.56
CA HIS A 297 -14.15 13.22 -7.57
C HIS A 297 -14.45 12.76 -9.01
N ASP A 298 -14.49 11.45 -9.27
CA ASP A 298 -14.87 10.92 -10.57
C ASP A 298 -16.35 11.21 -10.85
N TYR A 299 -17.24 10.95 -9.89
CA TYR A 299 -18.65 11.29 -10.02
C TYR A 299 -18.86 12.79 -10.23
N LYS A 300 -18.08 13.63 -9.51
CA LYS A 300 -18.10 15.08 -9.73
C LYS A 300 -17.75 15.43 -11.18
N ALA A 301 -16.69 14.85 -11.73
CA ALA A 301 -16.27 15.10 -13.11
C ALA A 301 -17.33 14.63 -14.13
N VAL A 302 -17.95 13.47 -13.93
CA VAL A 302 -19.04 12.96 -14.79
C VAL A 302 -20.25 13.90 -14.75
N LEU A 303 -20.64 14.38 -13.57
CA LEU A 303 -21.79 15.28 -13.40
C LEU A 303 -21.52 16.68 -13.96
N GLU A 304 -20.30 17.19 -13.84
CA GLU A 304 -19.89 18.46 -14.46
C GLU A 304 -20.00 18.41 -15.99
N GLN A 305 -19.69 17.27 -16.61
CA GLN A 305 -19.87 17.06 -18.05
C GLN A 305 -21.34 16.93 -18.45
N ALA A 306 -22.18 16.36 -17.58
CA ALA A 306 -23.61 16.15 -17.83
C ALA A 306 -24.46 17.43 -17.68
N GLY A 307 -24.00 18.39 -16.86
CA GLY A 307 -24.66 19.68 -16.65
C GLY A 307 -25.39 19.80 -15.30
N GLU A 308 -25.83 21.03 -14.96
CA GLU A 308 -26.37 21.34 -13.63
C GLU A 308 -27.68 20.62 -13.30
N ASP A 309 -28.53 20.33 -14.30
CA ASP A 309 -29.76 19.56 -14.06
C ASP A 309 -29.47 18.12 -13.63
N ALA A 310 -28.53 17.45 -14.29
CA ALA A 310 -28.08 16.11 -13.93
C ALA A 310 -27.49 16.08 -12.52
N LYS A 311 -26.63 17.06 -12.20
CA LYS A 311 -26.04 17.22 -10.87
C LYS A 311 -27.09 17.46 -9.79
N ARG A 312 -28.08 18.32 -10.03
CA ARG A 312 -29.19 18.56 -9.10
C ARG A 312 -30.01 17.30 -8.87
N CYS A 313 -30.44 16.61 -9.93
CA CYS A 313 -31.19 15.36 -9.83
C CYS A 313 -30.42 14.31 -9.02
N TYR A 314 -29.11 14.21 -9.22
CA TYR A 314 -28.29 13.25 -8.47
C TYR A 314 -28.24 13.61 -6.99
N ILE A 315 -27.95 14.87 -6.66
CA ILE A 315 -27.90 15.35 -5.27
C ILE A 315 -29.23 15.10 -4.56
N GLU A 316 -30.36 15.45 -5.19
CA GLU A 316 -31.70 15.17 -4.66
C GLU A 316 -31.90 13.69 -4.36
N SER A 317 -31.43 12.80 -5.26
CA SER A 317 -31.50 11.35 -5.04
C SER A 317 -30.65 10.87 -3.86
N LEU A 318 -29.50 11.50 -3.58
CA LEU A 318 -28.66 11.19 -2.41
C LEU A 318 -29.41 11.50 -1.11
N TYR A 319 -29.97 12.70 -1.00
CA TYR A 319 -30.77 13.12 0.17
C TYR A 319 -32.00 12.24 0.34
N LYS A 320 -32.72 11.96 -0.77
CA LYS A 320 -33.88 11.08 -0.75
C LYS A 320 -33.51 9.69 -0.23
N TRP A 321 -32.43 9.09 -0.73
CA TRP A 321 -31.99 7.78 -0.28
C TRP A 321 -31.71 7.75 1.24
N VAL A 322 -30.98 8.75 1.74
CA VAL A 322 -30.68 8.83 3.18
C VAL A 322 -31.97 8.95 3.99
N ASN A 323 -32.81 9.93 3.63
CA ASN A 323 -33.97 10.32 4.44
C ASN A 323 -35.10 9.29 4.40
N THR A 324 -35.28 8.59 3.27
CA THR A 324 -36.40 7.65 3.11
C THR A 324 -35.98 6.19 3.27
N VAL A 325 -34.77 5.81 2.83
CA VAL A 325 -34.33 4.41 2.83
C VAL A 325 -33.46 4.13 4.04
N TYR A 326 -32.31 4.81 4.15
CA TYR A 326 -31.32 4.51 5.18
C TYR A 326 -31.85 4.79 6.60
N CYS A 327 -32.46 5.97 6.81
CA CYS A 327 -33.07 6.35 8.08
C CYS A 327 -34.12 5.34 8.54
N SER A 328 -34.95 4.83 7.63
CA SER A 328 -35.94 3.80 7.93
C SER A 328 -35.29 2.49 8.39
N TYR A 329 -34.22 2.04 7.73
CA TYR A 329 -33.53 0.81 8.12
C TYR A 329 -32.79 0.91 9.47
N LYS A 330 -32.32 2.10 9.84
CA LYS A 330 -31.55 2.31 11.08
C LYS A 330 -32.35 2.92 12.22
N ASN A 331 -33.64 3.19 12.02
CA ASN A 331 -34.49 3.91 12.97
C ASN A 331 -33.84 5.25 13.40
N LEU A 332 -33.35 6.02 12.43
CA LEU A 332 -32.74 7.32 12.63
C LEU A 332 -33.64 8.41 12.06
N GLU A 333 -33.69 9.57 12.73
CA GLU A 333 -34.39 10.74 12.20
C GLU A 333 -33.57 11.41 11.09
N PRO A 334 -34.19 11.78 9.95
CA PRO A 334 -33.59 12.67 8.96
C PRO A 334 -33.14 13.98 9.61
N GLN A 335 -31.93 14.42 9.28
CA GLN A 335 -31.35 15.63 9.92
C GLN A 335 -31.26 16.81 8.98
N VAL A 336 -31.12 16.56 7.68
CA VAL A 336 -30.92 17.60 6.68
C VAL A 336 -31.84 17.29 5.50
N GLN A 337 -32.62 18.29 5.08
CA GLN A 337 -33.39 18.24 3.84
C GLN A 337 -32.61 18.92 2.72
N TYR A 338 -32.91 18.52 1.49
CA TYR A 338 -32.33 19.17 0.33
C TYR A 338 -32.93 20.57 0.15
N GLU A 339 -32.09 21.59 0.18
CA GLU A 339 -32.42 23.02 0.04
C GLU A 339 -31.48 23.71 -0.98
N GLY A 340 -30.87 22.94 -1.88
CA GLY A 340 -29.90 23.45 -2.86
C GLY A 340 -28.44 23.33 -2.45
N GLN A 341 -28.12 22.42 -1.52
CA GLN A 341 -26.73 22.13 -1.14
C GLN A 341 -25.94 21.54 -2.31
N ASP A 342 -24.62 21.68 -2.26
CA ASP A 342 -23.73 21.12 -3.27
C ASP A 342 -23.49 19.60 -3.08
N LEU A 343 -22.78 19.02 -4.05
CA LEU A 343 -22.47 17.59 -4.07
C LEU A 343 -21.58 17.15 -2.88
N ASP A 344 -20.68 18.03 -2.43
CA ASP A 344 -19.77 17.72 -1.33
C ASP A 344 -20.50 17.69 0.02
N ALA A 345 -21.45 18.61 0.21
CA ALA A 345 -22.38 18.62 1.34
C ALA A 345 -23.27 17.36 1.35
N ALA A 346 -23.75 16.92 0.18
CA ALA A 346 -24.53 15.69 0.07
C ALA A 346 -23.71 14.45 0.48
N TYR A 347 -22.46 14.32 -0.01
CA TYR A 347 -21.57 13.22 0.37
C TYR A 347 -21.24 13.22 1.86
N LYS A 348 -20.97 14.40 2.45
CA LYS A 348 -20.75 14.54 3.89
C LYS A 348 -21.97 14.12 4.69
N TYR A 349 -23.16 14.54 4.25
CA TYR A 349 -24.41 14.16 4.91
C TYR A 349 -24.61 12.64 4.90
N MET A 350 -24.45 11.99 3.75
CA MET A 350 -24.51 10.53 3.64
C MET A 350 -23.48 9.85 4.57
N TYR A 351 -22.24 10.33 4.54
CA TYR A 351 -21.16 9.78 5.36
C TYR A 351 -21.45 9.89 6.86
N GLU A 352 -21.89 11.06 7.34
CA GLU A 352 -22.23 11.28 8.73
C GLU A 352 -23.40 10.40 9.21
N MET A 353 -24.41 10.21 8.35
CA MET A 353 -25.54 9.33 8.66
C MET A 353 -25.12 7.86 8.67
N ILE A 354 -24.26 7.44 7.74
CA ILE A 354 -23.66 6.10 7.73
C ILE A 354 -22.88 5.87 9.03
N CYS A 355 -22.02 6.82 9.44
CA CYS A 355 -21.27 6.76 10.68
C CYS A 355 -22.17 6.57 11.91
N LYS A 356 -23.32 7.25 11.98
CA LYS A 356 -24.28 7.10 13.10
C LYS A 356 -24.89 5.69 13.20
N GLY A 357 -25.02 4.98 12.07
CA GLY A 357 -25.55 3.61 12.07
C GLY A 357 -24.48 2.53 12.25
N LEU A 358 -23.19 2.88 12.19
CA LEU A 358 -22.10 1.94 12.42
C LEU A 358 -21.99 1.60 13.92
N SER A 359 -21.74 0.33 14.21
CA SER A 359 -21.48 -0.12 15.58
C SER A 359 -20.04 0.21 16.02
N LYS A 360 -19.81 0.25 17.34
CA LYS A 360 -18.45 0.38 17.94
C LYS A 360 -17.46 -0.67 17.41
N GLU A 361 -17.97 -1.82 16.98
CA GLU A 361 -17.16 -2.89 16.39
C GLU A 361 -16.56 -2.48 15.05
N HIS A 362 -17.31 -1.79 14.18
CA HIS A 362 -16.81 -1.33 12.89
C HIS A 362 -15.67 -0.32 13.08
N PHE A 363 -15.88 0.67 13.96
CA PHE A 363 -14.88 1.68 14.31
C PHE A 363 -13.62 1.09 14.95
N SER A 364 -13.76 0.07 15.79
CA SER A 364 -12.60 -0.52 16.47
C SER A 364 -11.82 -1.52 15.62
N ARG A 365 -12.46 -2.27 14.71
CA ARG A 365 -11.81 -3.39 14.00
C ARG A 365 -11.18 -3.00 12.68
N PHE A 366 -11.82 -2.12 11.91
CA PHE A 366 -11.34 -1.75 10.58
C PHE A 366 -9.97 -1.05 10.61
N PRO A 367 -9.74 -0.04 11.48
CA PRO A 367 -8.45 0.63 11.57
C PRO A 367 -7.28 -0.29 11.87
N GLN A 368 -7.53 -1.35 12.63
CA GLN A 368 -6.46 -2.20 13.16
C GLN A 368 -5.62 -2.86 12.06
N GLY A 369 -6.16 -3.14 10.86
CA GLY A 369 -5.35 -3.65 9.76
C GLY A 369 -4.24 -2.66 9.36
N TYR A 370 -4.61 -1.38 9.23
CA TYR A 370 -3.67 -0.29 8.95
C TYR A 370 -2.74 -0.05 10.14
N THR A 371 -3.29 -0.01 11.36
CA THR A 371 -2.53 0.22 12.59
C THR A 371 -1.48 -0.87 12.80
N VAL A 372 -1.78 -2.15 12.54
CA VAL A 372 -0.82 -3.26 12.66
C VAL A 372 0.31 -3.09 11.65
N PHE A 373 -0.02 -2.82 10.38
CA PHE A 373 0.97 -2.57 9.34
C PHE A 373 1.91 -1.41 9.72
N MET A 374 1.34 -0.24 10.00
CA MET A 374 2.12 0.95 10.36
C MET A 374 2.94 0.70 11.64
N LYS A 375 2.36 0.06 12.66
CA LYS A 375 3.08 -0.21 13.91
C LYS A 375 4.23 -1.19 13.71
N ARG A 376 4.15 -2.09 12.73
CA ARG A 376 5.23 -3.02 12.43
C ARG A 376 6.43 -2.31 11.82
N PHE A 377 6.20 -1.41 10.86
CA PHE A 377 7.27 -0.88 10.01
C PHE A 377 7.73 0.55 10.36
N TYR A 378 6.89 1.34 11.05
CA TYR A 378 7.12 2.78 11.25
C TYR A 378 6.88 3.27 12.68
N ARG A 379 6.74 2.36 13.66
CA ARG A 379 6.51 2.75 15.05
C ARG A 379 7.80 3.09 15.77
N LYS A 380 7.74 4.21 16.47
CA LYS A 380 8.54 4.51 17.65
C LYS A 380 7.67 4.60 18.90
N ASN A 381 8.17 4.06 20.00
CA ASN A 381 7.54 4.18 21.32
C ASN A 381 7.85 5.57 21.90
N GLY A 382 6.83 6.40 22.06
CA GLY A 382 6.92 7.73 22.66
C GLY A 382 6.61 7.78 24.16
N GLY A 383 6.50 6.63 24.83
CA GLY A 383 6.06 6.56 26.24
C GLY A 383 4.66 7.14 26.41
N GLN A 384 4.54 8.19 27.22
CA GLN A 384 3.27 8.91 27.44
C GLN A 384 2.70 9.55 26.17
N LEU A 385 3.53 9.82 25.16
CA LEU A 385 3.09 10.35 23.87
C LEU A 385 2.41 9.28 22.98
N GLY A 386 2.49 8.01 23.35
CA GLY A 386 1.92 6.91 22.59
C GLY A 386 2.80 6.49 21.41
N THR A 387 2.15 6.15 20.29
CA THR A 387 2.83 5.72 19.07
C THR A 387 3.22 6.93 18.22
N ILE A 388 4.44 6.93 17.71
CA ILE A 388 4.99 8.00 16.87
C ILE A 388 5.37 7.39 15.52
N LEU A 389 5.04 8.12 14.45
CA LEU A 389 5.45 7.76 13.10
C LEU A 389 6.91 8.14 12.89
N SER A 390 7.75 7.17 12.56
CA SER A 390 9.19 7.39 12.47
C SER A 390 9.89 6.51 11.45
N LEU A 391 11.05 6.99 11.02
CA LEU A 391 11.97 6.26 10.16
C LEU A 391 13.18 5.79 10.96
N ASN A 392 13.64 4.58 10.63
CA ASN A 392 14.92 4.07 11.06
C ASN A 392 16.05 4.52 10.09
N LEU A 393 17.30 4.28 10.47
CA LEU A 393 18.44 4.69 9.65
C LEU A 393 18.48 3.96 8.29
N LYS A 394 18.14 2.67 8.25
CA LYS A 394 18.11 1.87 7.02
C LYS A 394 17.12 2.46 6.00
N GLN A 395 15.90 2.77 6.44
CA GLN A 395 14.87 3.43 5.62
C GLN A 395 15.31 4.82 5.16
N LEU A 396 15.91 5.63 6.04
CA LEU A 396 16.44 6.93 5.65
C LEU A 396 17.50 6.79 4.56
N LEU A 397 18.48 5.91 4.73
CA LEU A 397 19.55 5.70 3.76
C LEU A 397 19.01 5.17 2.42
N LEU A 398 18.04 4.26 2.44
CA LEU A 398 17.33 3.80 1.24
C LEU A 398 16.74 4.97 0.45
N PHE A 399 15.97 5.85 1.11
CA PHE A 399 15.31 6.94 0.42
C PHE A 399 16.23 8.09 0.06
N VAL A 400 17.32 8.30 0.78
CA VAL A 400 18.42 9.18 0.34
C VAL A 400 19.08 8.60 -0.92
N ALA A 401 19.35 7.30 -0.95
CA ALA A 401 20.01 6.63 -2.06
C ALA A 401 19.22 6.80 -3.38
N VAL A 402 17.92 6.51 -3.36
CA VAL A 402 17.08 6.70 -4.57
C VAL A 402 16.79 8.16 -4.88
N SER A 403 16.81 9.06 -3.88
CA SER A 403 16.67 10.51 -4.10
C SER A 403 17.87 11.11 -4.84
N VAL A 404 19.08 10.65 -4.51
CA VAL A 404 20.30 11.04 -5.23
C VAL A 404 20.34 10.36 -6.59
N GLY A 405 19.96 9.08 -6.65
CA GLY A 405 19.89 8.30 -7.88
C GLY A 405 21.24 8.20 -8.58
N ASP A 406 21.29 8.55 -9.87
CA ASP A 406 22.51 8.50 -10.69
C ASP A 406 23.43 9.72 -10.50
N ASN A 407 23.01 10.72 -9.73
CA ASN A 407 23.82 11.91 -9.51
C ASN A 407 24.96 11.60 -8.55
N LEU A 408 26.14 12.20 -8.75
CA LEU A 408 27.24 12.08 -7.77
C LEU A 408 26.86 12.67 -6.41
N ARG A 409 26.04 13.72 -6.43
CA ARG A 409 25.51 14.42 -5.27
C ARG A 409 24.35 15.34 -5.65
N ILE A 410 23.50 15.67 -4.71
CA ILE A 410 22.42 16.68 -4.83
C ILE A 410 22.55 17.73 -3.74
N GLU A 411 21.93 18.90 -3.94
CA GLU A 411 21.81 19.90 -2.88
C GLU A 411 20.92 19.42 -1.75
N LEU A 412 21.20 19.84 -0.51
CA LEU A 412 20.41 19.42 0.66
C LEU A 412 18.91 19.82 0.54
N ASN A 413 18.61 20.98 -0.04
CA ASN A 413 17.22 21.40 -0.28
C ASN A 413 16.51 20.52 -1.31
N GLU A 414 17.23 20.05 -2.32
CA GLU A 414 16.70 19.10 -3.30
C GLU A 414 16.44 17.74 -2.65
N LEU A 415 17.28 17.29 -1.72
CA LEU A 415 16.99 16.06 -0.96
C LEU A 415 15.64 16.15 -0.24
N TRP A 416 15.31 17.27 0.41
CA TRP A 416 14.02 17.43 1.08
C TRP A 416 12.85 17.31 0.09
N ARG A 417 12.96 17.96 -1.07
CA ARG A 417 11.94 17.88 -2.12
C ARG A 417 11.77 16.44 -2.63
N GLN A 418 12.88 15.72 -2.85
CA GLN A 418 12.87 14.34 -3.31
C GLN A 418 12.26 13.37 -2.28
N LEU A 419 12.53 13.57 -1.00
CA LEU A 419 11.93 12.80 0.07
C LEU A 419 10.41 13.05 0.16
N GLU A 420 9.96 14.29 -0.01
CA GLU A 420 8.53 14.63 0.00
C GLU A 420 7.77 13.98 -1.17
N LEU A 421 8.36 13.88 -2.36
CA LEU A 421 7.78 13.13 -3.48
C LEU A 421 7.56 11.64 -3.14
N ARG A 422 8.36 11.10 -2.21
CA ARG A 422 8.28 9.73 -1.70
C ARG A 422 7.41 9.62 -0.46
N GLY A 423 6.67 10.68 -0.12
CA GLY A 423 5.77 10.75 1.02
C GLY A 423 6.49 10.94 2.36
N ILE A 424 7.76 11.32 2.38
CA ILE A 424 8.55 11.55 3.59
C ILE A 424 8.77 13.05 3.78
N ALA A 425 8.04 13.64 4.74
CA ALA A 425 8.31 15.00 5.17
C ALA A 425 9.04 15.00 6.54
N PHE A 426 9.81 16.05 6.79
CA PHE A 426 10.47 16.28 8.08
C PHE A 426 10.19 17.70 8.56
N ASP A 427 9.91 17.85 9.86
CA ASP A 427 9.96 19.16 10.52
C ASP A 427 11.42 19.62 10.70
N ASP A 428 11.64 20.87 11.10
CA ASP A 428 12.99 21.45 11.19
C ASP A 428 13.90 20.68 12.17
N ASN A 429 13.34 20.18 13.27
CA ASN A 429 14.05 19.35 14.25
C ASN A 429 14.51 18.01 13.64
N SER A 430 13.63 17.35 12.89
CA SER A 430 13.98 16.11 12.20
C SER A 430 14.97 16.36 11.06
N LYS A 431 14.87 17.48 10.33
CA LYS A 431 15.86 17.87 9.31
C LYS A 431 17.25 18.02 9.92
N MET A 432 17.38 18.73 11.05
CA MET A 432 18.66 18.84 11.77
C MET A 432 19.20 17.46 12.19
N THR A 433 18.34 16.58 12.68
CA THR A 433 18.71 15.22 13.09
C THR A 433 19.22 14.41 11.90
N VAL A 434 18.53 14.47 10.76
CA VAL A 434 18.92 13.79 9.51
C VAL A 434 20.27 14.31 9.00
N VAL A 435 20.48 15.63 8.99
CA VAL A 435 21.77 16.22 8.57
C VAL A 435 22.91 15.72 9.46
N ALA A 436 22.72 15.70 10.78
CA ALA A 436 23.73 15.20 11.72
C ALA A 436 24.04 13.70 11.51
N MET A 437 23.03 12.88 11.19
CA MET A 437 23.23 11.47 10.86
C MET A 437 24.03 11.28 9.57
N LEU A 438 23.67 12.00 8.51
CA LEU A 438 24.34 11.90 7.21
C LEU A 438 25.78 12.41 7.30
N ASP A 439 26.04 13.48 8.06
CA ASP A 439 27.38 14.01 8.31
C ASP A 439 28.25 12.99 9.04
N LYS A 440 27.69 12.33 10.07
CA LYS A 440 28.38 11.25 10.82
C LYS A 440 28.75 10.06 9.92
N LEU A 441 27.97 9.79 8.89
CA LEU A 441 28.21 8.74 7.90
C LEU A 441 29.03 9.22 6.70
N ASN A 442 29.55 10.45 6.73
CA ASN A 442 30.34 11.08 5.68
C ASN A 442 29.61 11.28 4.33
N TYR A 443 28.28 11.34 4.36
CA TYR A 443 27.43 11.60 3.18
C TYR A 443 27.20 13.09 2.91
N ILE A 444 27.63 13.99 3.80
CA ILE A 444 27.53 15.44 3.60
C ILE A 444 28.87 16.02 3.11
N ASP A 445 28.81 16.82 2.04
CA ASP A 445 29.90 17.70 1.59
C ASP A 445 29.58 19.15 1.93
N LYS A 446 30.44 19.79 2.73
CA LYS A 446 30.36 21.21 3.05
C LYS A 446 31.27 21.98 2.08
N LYS A 447 30.69 22.68 1.11
CA LYS A 447 31.44 23.57 0.19
C LYS A 447 31.24 25.01 0.64
N SER A 448 32.04 25.50 1.58
CA SER A 448 32.41 26.92 1.78
C SER A 448 33.00 27.09 3.19
N ASP A 449 34.06 27.89 3.31
CA ASP A 449 34.53 28.45 4.59
C ASP A 449 33.44 29.32 5.28
N SER A 450 32.33 29.65 4.59
CA SER A 450 31.12 30.32 5.10
C SER A 450 29.97 29.38 5.51
N GLY A 451 30.01 28.08 5.14
CA GLY A 451 28.98 27.09 5.53
C GLY A 451 27.64 27.10 4.76
N ASP A 452 27.45 27.96 3.75
CA ASP A 452 26.11 28.22 3.17
C ASP A 452 25.56 27.13 2.21
N ALA A 453 26.41 26.30 1.59
CA ALA A 453 25.95 25.27 0.65
C ALA A 453 26.38 23.87 1.10
N GLN A 454 25.38 23.02 1.39
CA GLN A 454 25.56 21.61 1.77
C GLN A 454 25.03 20.70 0.66
N TYR A 455 25.82 19.66 0.35
CA TYR A 455 25.49 18.65 -0.66
C TYR A 455 25.46 17.25 -0.03
N VAL A 456 24.62 16.37 -0.56
CA VAL A 456 24.48 14.98 -0.13
C VAL A 456 25.03 14.07 -1.23
N LYS A 457 26.00 13.21 -0.89
CA LYS A 457 26.67 12.27 -1.82
C LYS A 457 25.79 11.09 -2.17
N SER A 458 26.09 10.44 -3.31
CA SER A 458 25.50 9.15 -3.66
C SER A 458 25.81 8.07 -2.62
N ILE A 459 24.83 7.21 -2.39
CA ILE A 459 24.95 5.96 -1.62
C ILE A 459 25.02 4.75 -2.55
N LEU A 460 24.41 4.83 -3.74
CA LEU A 460 24.35 3.77 -4.75
C LEU A 460 25.66 3.61 -5.51
#